data_AF-A0A434VFU1-F1
#
_entry.id   AF-A0A434VFU1-F1
#
_cell.length_a   1.000
_cell.length_b   1.000
_cell.length_c   1.000
_cell.angle_alpha   90.00
_cell.angle_beta   90.00
_cell.angle_gamma   90.00
#
_symmetry.space_group_name_H-M   'P 1'
#
loop_
_entity.id
_entity.type
_entity.pdbx_description
1 polymer ?
#
loop_
_entity_poly.entity_id
_entity_poly.type
_entity_poly.pdbx_seq_one_letter_code
_entity_poly.pdbx_strand_id
1 'polypeptide(L)'
;DMAEDDARRDVSVRASLLPEDMQGVFMMIARAAKEGWPCPSDAAIARAYGSHSLRRARRLLDYIEEQGLIVCQVDGAGRRTVTLVELAWATAPGDPNAGEQDSSAA
;
A
#
# COMPACT_ATOMS: atom_id res chain seq x y z
N ASP A 1 -12.12 20.49 3.36
CA ASP A 1 -10.78 20.93 2.95
C ASP A 1 -10.64 20.67 1.45
N MET A 2 -10.30 21.66 0.63
CA MET A 2 -10.31 21.50 -0.85
C MET A 2 -9.05 20.78 -1.35
N ALA A 3 -7.92 20.96 -0.67
CA ALA A 3 -6.66 20.30 -1.00
C ALA A 3 -6.68 18.79 -0.67
N GLU A 4 -7.37 18.40 0.41
CA GLU A 4 -7.54 16.99 0.74
C GLU A 4 -8.41 16.24 -0.27
N ASP A 5 -9.43 16.90 -0.82
CA ASP A 5 -10.32 16.28 -1.81
C ASP A 5 -9.64 16.14 -3.18
N ASP A 6 -8.76 17.08 -3.54
CA ASP A 6 -7.90 17.01 -4.73
C ASP A 6 -6.92 15.83 -4.64
N ALA A 7 -6.20 15.70 -3.53
CA ALA A 7 -5.29 14.57 -3.31
C ALA A 7 -6.03 13.23 -3.28
N ARG A 8 -7.23 13.17 -2.68
CA ARG A 8 -8.08 11.98 -2.71
C ARG A 8 -8.52 11.62 -4.15
N ARG A 9 -8.83 12.63 -4.95
CA ARG A 9 -9.20 12.46 -6.37
C ARG A 9 -8.02 11.93 -7.18
N ASP A 10 -6.82 12.45 -6.96
CA ASP A 10 -5.59 11.98 -7.62
C ASP A 10 -5.28 10.51 -7.32
N VAL A 11 -5.45 10.09 -6.06
CA VAL A 11 -5.30 8.67 -5.69
C VAL A 11 -6.31 7.81 -6.44
N SER A 12 -7.58 8.24 -6.53
CA SER A 12 -8.63 7.49 -7.25
C SER A 12 -8.34 7.38 -8.75
N VAL A 13 -7.85 8.45 -9.37
CA VAL A 13 -7.44 8.43 -10.80
C VAL A 13 -6.32 7.43 -11.01
N ARG A 14 -5.30 7.40 -10.13
CA ARG A 14 -4.21 6.41 -10.20
C ARG A 14 -4.69 4.99 -9.97
N ALA A 15 -5.58 4.78 -9.01
CA ALA A 15 -6.18 3.47 -8.75
C ALA A 15 -6.88 2.93 -10.01
N SER A 16 -7.54 3.78 -10.80
CA SER A 16 -8.25 3.34 -12.01
C SER A 16 -7.34 2.81 -13.14
N LEU A 17 -6.02 3.01 -13.05
CA LEU A 17 -5.02 2.39 -13.94
C LEU A 17 -4.79 0.91 -13.62
N LEU A 18 -5.22 0.45 -12.45
CA LEU A 18 -5.12 -0.94 -12.02
C LEU A 18 -6.41 -1.72 -12.29
N PRO A 19 -6.31 -3.05 -12.47
CA PRO A 19 -7.46 -3.95 -12.40
C PRO A 19 -8.30 -3.72 -11.14
N GLU A 20 -9.63 -3.85 -11.24
CA GLU A 20 -10.58 -3.52 -10.18
C GLU A 20 -10.28 -4.25 -8.86
N ASP A 21 -9.84 -5.51 -8.93
CA ASP A 21 -9.44 -6.34 -7.78
C ASP A 21 -8.19 -5.81 -7.06
N MET A 22 -7.38 -4.98 -7.72
CA MET A 22 -6.15 -4.39 -7.17
C MET A 22 -6.36 -2.96 -6.64
N GLN A 23 -7.44 -2.28 -7.05
CA GLN A 23 -7.70 -0.89 -6.66
C GLN A 23 -7.84 -0.76 -5.15
N GLY A 24 -8.57 -1.68 -4.51
CA GLY A 24 -8.74 -1.69 -3.05
C GLY A 24 -7.42 -1.78 -2.29
N VAL A 25 -6.45 -2.55 -2.82
CA VAL A 25 -5.11 -2.68 -2.22
C VAL A 25 -4.31 -1.39 -2.38
N PHE A 26 -4.33 -0.79 -3.57
CA PHE A 26 -3.67 0.49 -3.80
C PHE A 26 -4.22 1.58 -2.87
N MET A 27 -5.55 1.66 -2.72
CA MET A 27 -6.21 2.61 -1.82
C MET A 27 -5.83 2.39 -0.34
N MET A 28 -5.70 1.13 0.08
CA MET A 28 -5.24 0.79 1.44
C MET A 28 -3.83 1.33 1.70
N ILE A 29 -2.90 1.13 0.76
CA ILE A 29 -1.53 1.62 0.85
C ILE A 29 -1.50 3.15 0.81
N ALA A 30 -2.28 3.76 -0.09
CA ALA A 30 -2.41 5.22 -0.19
C ALA A 30 -2.84 5.85 1.13
N ARG A 31 -3.82 5.24 1.81
CA ARG A 31 -4.25 5.67 3.14
C ARG A 31 -3.12 5.55 4.15
N ALA A 32 -2.44 4.40 4.23
CA ALA A 32 -1.33 4.22 5.16
C ALA A 32 -0.21 5.25 4.92
N ALA A 33 0.08 5.57 3.66
CA ALA A 33 1.08 6.57 3.29
C ALA A 33 0.65 8.00 3.63
N LYS A 34 -0.62 8.35 3.40
CA LYS A 34 -1.17 9.67 3.77
C LYS A 34 -1.09 9.90 5.28
N GLU A 35 -1.44 8.89 6.07
CA GLU A 35 -1.50 8.97 7.54
C GLU A 35 -0.15 8.68 8.22
N GLY A 36 0.90 8.36 7.46
CA GLY A 36 2.21 7.98 8.01
C GLY A 36 2.20 6.67 8.81
N TRP A 37 1.22 5.80 8.56
CA TRP A 37 1.09 4.51 9.23
C TRP A 37 2.10 3.49 8.69
N PRO A 38 2.45 2.46 9.48
CA PRO A 38 3.31 1.38 9.02
C PRO A 38 2.77 0.73 7.74
N CYS A 39 3.68 0.36 6.84
CA CYS A 39 3.32 -0.37 5.64
C CYS A 39 2.53 -1.65 6.00
N PRO A 40 1.36 -1.91 5.39
CA PRO A 40 0.59 -3.11 5.65
C PRO A 40 1.41 -4.38 5.41
N SER A 41 1.18 -5.44 6.20
CA SER A 41 1.89 -6.73 6.00
C SER A 41 1.38 -7.47 4.75
N ASP A 42 2.15 -8.47 4.29
CA ASP A 42 1.75 -9.31 3.16
C ASP A 42 0.43 -10.04 3.44
N ALA A 43 0.14 -10.37 4.71
CA ALA A 43 -1.12 -10.98 5.11
C ALA A 43 -2.29 -10.00 4.98
N ALA A 44 -2.13 -8.75 5.41
CA ALA A 44 -3.14 -7.71 5.25
C ALA A 44 -3.43 -7.44 3.76
N ILE A 45 -2.38 -7.33 2.94
CA ILE A 45 -2.47 -7.14 1.49
C ILE A 45 -3.17 -8.32 0.82
N ALA A 46 -2.78 -9.55 1.16
CA ALA A 46 -3.40 -10.75 0.60
C ALA A 46 -4.91 -10.73 0.85
N ARG A 47 -5.35 -10.42 2.08
CA ARG A 47 -6.78 -10.38 2.42
C ARG A 47 -7.53 -9.29 1.68
N ALA A 48 -6.96 -8.10 1.58
CA ALA A 48 -7.55 -7.01 0.79
C ALA A 48 -7.72 -7.40 -0.68
N TYR A 49 -6.81 -8.23 -1.18
CA TYR A 49 -6.87 -8.83 -2.52
C TYR A 49 -7.77 -10.08 -2.62
N GLY A 50 -8.47 -10.48 -1.55
CA GLY A 50 -9.31 -11.69 -1.53
C GLY A 50 -8.51 -13.01 -1.52
N SER A 51 -7.27 -13.00 -1.03
CA SER A 51 -6.35 -14.13 -0.98
C SER A 51 -5.80 -14.36 0.43
N HIS A 52 -5.35 -15.60 0.71
CA HIS A 52 -4.49 -15.89 1.87
C HIS A 52 -3.03 -16.14 1.46
N SER A 53 -2.71 -15.98 0.17
CA SER A 53 -1.38 -16.27 -0.36
C SER A 53 -0.45 -15.06 -0.23
N LEU A 54 0.50 -15.13 0.71
CA LEU A 54 1.54 -14.10 0.88
C LEU A 54 2.36 -13.87 -0.39
N ARG A 55 2.66 -14.95 -1.12
CA ARG A 55 3.35 -14.85 -2.42
C ARG A 55 2.55 -14.04 -3.44
N ARG A 56 1.22 -14.14 -3.39
CA ARG A 56 0.33 -13.40 -4.29
C ARG A 56 0.29 -11.91 -3.92
N ALA A 57 0.32 -11.60 -2.63
CA ALA A 57 0.49 -10.22 -2.15
C ALA A 57 1.81 -9.59 -2.60
N ARG A 58 2.93 -10.31 -2.52
CA ARG A 58 4.23 -9.83 -3.01
C ARG A 58 4.19 -9.52 -4.51
N ARG A 59 3.68 -10.48 -5.31
CA ARG A 59 3.53 -10.27 -6.76
C ARG A 59 2.60 -9.12 -7.11
N LEU A 60 1.59 -8.86 -6.29
CA LEU A 60 0.70 -7.73 -6.47
C LEU A 60 1.45 -6.41 -6.26
N LEU A 61 2.28 -6.31 -5.22
CA LEU A 61 3.13 -5.13 -5.01
C LEU A 61 4.12 -4.95 -6.16
N ASP A 62 4.80 -6.02 -6.58
CA ASP A 62 5.72 -6.00 -7.72
C ASP A 62 5.00 -5.48 -8.98
N TYR A 63 3.78 -5.96 -9.25
CA TYR A 63 2.99 -5.51 -10.40
C TYR A 63 2.63 -4.02 -10.32
N ILE A 64 2.17 -3.52 -9.16
CA ILE A 64 1.82 -2.10 -8.97
C ILE A 64 3.08 -1.22 -9.12
N GLU A 65 4.23 -1.70 -8.64
CA GLU A 65 5.53 -1.03 -8.82
C GLU A 65 5.96 -1.01 -10.30
N GLU A 66 5.79 -2.12 -11.03
CA GLU A 66 6.01 -2.19 -12.49
C GLU A 66 5.10 -1.23 -13.27
N GLN A 67 3.88 -0.94 -12.78
CA GLN A 67 3.01 0.09 -13.36
C GLN A 67 3.48 1.53 -13.05
N GLY A 68 4.54 1.69 -12.25
CA GLY A 68 5.09 2.99 -11.86
C GLY A 68 4.22 3.77 -10.88
N LEU A 69 3.32 3.09 -10.14
CA LEU A 69 2.42 3.74 -9.19
C LEU A 69 2.98 3.81 -7.78
N ILE A 70 3.83 2.85 -7.42
CA ILE A 70 4.52 2.80 -6.13
C ILE A 70 6.00 2.49 -6.30
N VAL A 71 6.77 2.76 -5.26
CA VAL A 71 8.12 2.23 -5.06
C VAL A 71 8.15 1.47 -3.75
N CYS A 72 8.64 0.23 -3.77
CA CYS A 72 8.80 -0.60 -2.59
C CYS A 72 10.27 -0.60 -2.16
N GLN A 73 10.52 -0.21 -0.91
CA GLN A 73 11.87 -0.22 -0.33
C GLN A 73 11.88 -1.09 0.92
N VAL A 74 12.90 -1.93 1.07
CA VAL A 74 13.13 -2.72 2.27
C VAL A 74 14.43 -2.24 2.92
N ASP A 75 14.36 -1.88 4.20
CA ASP A 75 15.52 -1.42 4.96
C ASP A 75 16.41 -2.60 5.44
N GLY A 76 17.56 -2.29 6.03
CA GLY A 76 18.48 -3.32 6.56
C GLY A 76 17.90 -4.15 7.71
N ALA A 77 16.78 -3.75 8.30
CA ALA A 77 16.04 -4.49 9.32
C ALA A 77 14.88 -5.32 8.72
N GLY A 78 14.72 -5.34 7.40
CA GLY A 78 13.66 -6.07 6.72
C GLY A 78 12.30 -5.38 6.74
N ARG A 79 12.21 -4.11 7.16
CA ARG A 79 10.96 -3.35 7.17
C ARG A 79 10.71 -2.73 5.81
N ARG A 80 9.47 -2.84 5.32
CA ARG A 80 9.03 -2.27 4.05
C ARG A 80 8.49 -0.86 4.24
N THR A 81 8.92 0.03 3.37
CA THR A 81 8.34 1.35 3.12
C THR A 81 7.79 1.35 1.70
N VAL A 82 6.59 1.87 1.50
CA VAL A 82 5.99 2.06 0.17
C VAL A 82 5.76 3.55 -0.06
N THR A 83 6.29 4.05 -1.17
CA THR A 83 6.11 5.44 -1.62
C THR A 83 5.14 5.46 -2.80
N LEU A 84 4.15 6.34 -2.79
CA LEU A 84 3.26 6.55 -3.94
C LEU A 84 3.91 7.54 -4.91
N VAL A 85 4.10 7.09 -6.15
CA VAL A 85 4.75 7.88 -7.20
C VAL A 85 3.84 9.06 -7.57
N GLU A 86 4.45 10.25 -7.72
CA GLU A 86 3.85 11.59 -7.91
C GLU A 86 3.14 12.22 -6.71
N LEU A 87 2.61 11.44 -5.76
CA LEU A 87 2.00 12.00 -4.55
C LEU A 87 3.02 12.34 -3.47
N ALA A 88 4.25 11.80 -3.58
CA ALA A 88 5.33 11.92 -2.61
C ALA A 88 4.94 11.51 -1.17
N TRP A 89 3.88 10.71 -1.02
CA TRP A 89 3.49 10.12 0.26
C TRP A 89 4.22 8.80 0.47
N ALA A 90 4.62 8.54 1.70
CA ALA A 90 5.29 7.30 2.08
C ALA A 90 4.71 6.75 3.38
N THR A 91 4.54 5.43 3.43
CA THR A 91 4.21 4.73 4.67
C THR A 91 5.36 4.83 5.66
N ALA A 92 5.11 4.70 6.96
CA ALA A 92 6.19 4.36 7.90
C ALA A 92 6.74 2.94 7.61
N PRO A 93 7.96 2.61 8.04
CA PRO A 93 8.50 1.25 7.91
C PRO A 93 7.63 0.24 8.67
N GLY A 94 7.13 -0.78 7.96
CA GLY A 94 6.32 -1.87 8.52
C GLY A 94 6.94 -3.24 8.28
N ASP A 95 6.65 -4.23 9.13
CA ASP A 95 7.13 -5.61 8.93
C ASP A 95 6.24 -6.34 7.90
N PRO A 96 6.78 -6.75 6.73
CA PRO A 96 6.03 -7.49 5.72
C PRO A 96 5.51 -8.84 6.22
N ASN A 97 6.18 -9.44 7.20
CA ASN A 97 5.87 -10.76 7.75
C ASN A 97 5.05 -10.70 9.04
N ALA A 98 4.66 -9.50 9.49
CA ALA A 98 3.79 -9.37 10.66
C ALA A 98 2.51 -10.17 10.44
N GLY A 99 2.25 -11.11 11.38
CA GLY A 99 0.96 -11.77 11.50
C GLY A 99 -0.15 -10.74 11.77
N GLU A 100 -1.41 -11.17 11.70
CA GLU A 100 -2.62 -10.32 11.76
C GLU A 100 -2.81 -9.51 13.06
N GLN A 101 -1.82 -9.35 13.92
CA GLN A 101 -1.96 -8.63 15.19
C GLN A 101 -2.34 -7.16 14.95
N ASP A 102 -3.64 -6.93 15.11
CA ASP A 102 -4.40 -5.70 15.32
C ASP A 102 -3.65 -4.40 15.01
N SER A 103 -3.90 -3.82 13.82
CA SER A 103 -3.73 -2.39 13.60
C SER A 103 -4.82 -1.56 14.29
N SER A 104 -5.29 -2.00 15.46
CA SER A 104 -6.12 -1.27 16.40
C SER A 104 -5.31 -1.02 17.67
N ALA A 105 -4.27 -0.20 17.61
CA ALA A 105 -3.64 0.36 18.79
C ALA A 105 -2.87 1.64 18.46
N ALA A 106 -3.53 2.78 18.73
CA ALA A 106 -3.05 4.04 19.30
C ALA A 106 -3.66 5.25 18.60
#